data_AF-A0A7C5GVN4-F1
#
_entry.id   AF-A0A7C5GVN4-F1
#
_cell.length_a   1.000
_cell.length_b   1.000
_cell.length_c   1.000
_cell.angle_alpha   90.00
_cell.angle_beta   90.00
_cell.angle_gamma   90.00
#
_symmetry.space_group_name_H-M   'P 1'
#
loop_
_entity.id
_entity.type
_entity.pdbx_description
1 polymer ?
#
loop_
_entity_poly.entity_id
_entity_poly.type
_entity_poly.pdbx_seq_one_letter_code
_entity_poly.pdbx_strand_id
1 'polypeptide(L)'
;MKRWQYYRGVEDPISGTFNLAETISSRSGRILFLSRFALYFVWLSIILYFLLMLAVLSQGNIFMFLVLLSLLVTGIITASLLTTLRKFLYESTLRYSAIKAMREGPPAYSIPRGRNMTERFIRYLRKNNAMLKRMLKHRPELLRKDSYVAGRSTKRHHFDAFILRRPSLFHRLFHRGYPGYSLYVREYENPPGFDDLKSLLDELHDIFRRTGVYPNRVVMLYKAGSNYRGIDDRLYDRLTAGKISLKGKRKQRINLQLAVELRSGHYEFIPFIPELPNLLP
;
A
#
# COMPACT_ATOMS: atom_id res chain seq x y z
N MET A 1 -27.87 -0.09 -38.69
CA MET A 1 -27.58 1.26 -38.14
C MET A 1 -27.84 1.25 -36.64
N LYS A 2 -26.81 1.33 -35.79
CA LYS A 2 -26.97 1.43 -34.33
C LYS A 2 -27.37 2.88 -33.99
N ARG A 3 -28.56 3.07 -33.43
CA ARG A 3 -29.05 4.37 -32.94
C ARG A 3 -28.11 4.88 -31.84
N TRP A 4 -27.59 6.09 -32.03
CA TRP A 4 -26.91 6.86 -31.01
C TRP A 4 -27.89 7.11 -29.86
N GLN A 5 -27.63 6.51 -28.71
CA GLN A 5 -28.34 6.85 -27.48
C GLN A 5 -27.81 8.19 -26.98
N TYR A 6 -28.64 9.23 -27.10
CA TYR A 6 -28.41 10.51 -26.45
C TYR A 6 -28.29 10.29 -24.93
N TYR A 7 -27.22 10.81 -24.34
CA TYR A 7 -27.03 10.86 -22.89
C TYR A 7 -28.23 11.60 -22.27
N ARG A 8 -29.16 10.87 -21.67
CA ARG A 8 -30.10 11.45 -20.71
C ARG A 8 -29.29 11.95 -19.53
N GLY A 9 -29.61 13.15 -19.04
CA GLY A 9 -28.97 13.71 -17.86
C GLY A 9 -28.88 12.67 -16.76
N VAL A 10 -27.72 12.56 -16.12
CA VAL A 10 -27.51 11.59 -15.05
C VAL A 10 -28.48 11.95 -13.92
N GLU A 11 -29.55 11.17 -13.75
CA GLU A 11 -30.61 11.39 -12.75
C GLU A 11 -30.05 11.47 -11.32
N ASP A 12 -28.87 10.87 -11.09
CA ASP A 12 -28.03 11.08 -9.91
C ASP A 12 -26.53 11.03 -10.28
N PRO A 13 -25.85 12.19 -10.42
CA PRO A 13 -24.43 12.25 -10.78
C PRO A 13 -23.52 11.58 -9.74
N ILE A 14 -23.96 11.49 -8.48
CA ILE A 14 -23.21 10.82 -7.42
C ILE A 14 -23.27 9.32 -7.69
N SER A 15 -24.46 8.73 -7.83
CA SER A 15 -24.59 7.30 -8.14
C SER A 15 -23.92 6.91 -9.46
N GLY A 16 -23.97 7.78 -10.49
CA GLY A 16 -23.29 7.56 -11.76
C GLY A 16 -21.76 7.48 -11.63
N THR A 17 -21.15 8.40 -10.89
CA THR A 17 -19.69 8.38 -10.63
C THR A 17 -19.27 7.18 -9.79
N PHE A 18 -20.10 6.76 -8.83
CA PHE A 18 -19.87 5.54 -8.04
C PHE A 18 -19.94 4.26 -8.88
N ASN A 19 -20.95 4.10 -9.74
CA ASN A 19 -21.07 2.94 -10.62
C ASN A 19 -19.90 2.85 -11.62
N LEU A 20 -19.44 4.00 -12.12
CA LEU A 20 -18.24 4.07 -12.95
C LEU A 20 -17.00 3.63 -12.16
N ALA A 21 -16.81 4.15 -10.95
CA ALA A 21 -15.69 3.78 -10.10
C ALA A 21 -15.72 2.30 -9.68
N GLU A 22 -16.90 1.72 -9.47
CA GLU A 22 -17.08 0.28 -9.24
C GLU A 22 -16.66 -0.56 -10.45
N THR A 23 -17.07 -0.14 -11.65
CA THR A 23 -16.71 -0.81 -12.90
C THR A 23 -15.21 -0.71 -13.15
N ILE A 24 -14.60 0.44 -12.88
CA ILE A 24 -13.14 0.62 -12.96
C ILE A 24 -12.45 -0.27 -11.94
N SER A 25 -12.89 -0.28 -10.68
CA SER A 25 -12.31 -1.08 -9.60
C SER A 25 -12.37 -2.58 -9.90
N SER A 26 -13.52 -3.08 -10.36
CA SER A 26 -13.70 -4.52 -10.67
C SER A 26 -12.81 -4.98 -11.84
N ARG A 27 -12.52 -4.11 -12.80
CA ARG A 27 -11.62 -4.41 -13.94
C ARG A 27 -10.16 -4.02 -13.69
N SER A 28 -9.90 -3.17 -12.70
CA SER A 28 -8.58 -2.60 -12.40
C SER A 28 -7.52 -3.66 -12.21
N GLY A 29 -7.81 -4.75 -11.47
CA GLY A 29 -6.85 -5.81 -11.20
C GLY A 29 -6.34 -6.48 -12.49
N ARG A 30 -7.25 -6.74 -13.45
CA ARG A 30 -6.88 -7.30 -14.77
C ARG A 30 -6.09 -6.29 -15.60
N ILE A 31 -6.49 -5.02 -15.60
CA ILE A 31 -5.79 -3.96 -16.36
C ILE A 31 -4.40 -3.69 -15.77
N LEU A 32 -4.27 -3.66 -14.45
CA LEU A 32 -2.99 -3.51 -13.74
C LEU A 32 -2.07 -4.71 -14.01
N PHE A 33 -2.64 -5.92 -14.15
CA PHE A 33 -1.88 -7.11 -14.53
C PHE A 33 -1.39 -7.01 -15.98
N LEU A 34 -2.30 -6.77 -16.93
CA LEU A 34 -1.97 -6.66 -18.36
C LEU A 34 -1.01 -5.50 -18.66
N SER A 35 -1.16 -4.35 -17.99
CA SER A 35 -0.24 -3.21 -18.14
C SER A 35 1.18 -3.53 -17.71
N ARG A 36 1.40 -4.45 -16.76
CA ARG A 36 2.75 -4.93 -16.41
C ARG A 36 3.38 -5.69 -17.57
N PHE A 37 2.64 -6.61 -18.21
CA PHE A 37 3.13 -7.34 -19.39
C PHE A 37 3.39 -6.39 -20.55
N ALA A 38 2.49 -5.45 -20.79
CA ALA A 38 2.67 -4.42 -21.81
C ALA A 38 3.95 -3.60 -21.56
N LEU A 39 4.20 -3.19 -20.31
CA LEU A 39 5.44 -2.48 -19.96
C LEU A 39 6.68 -3.34 -20.19
N TYR A 40 6.70 -4.60 -19.77
CA TYR A 40 7.84 -5.49 -20.03
C TYR A 40 8.10 -5.67 -21.52
N PHE A 41 7.04 -5.89 -22.30
CA PHE A 41 7.13 -6.02 -23.74
C PHE A 41 7.67 -4.74 -24.39
N VAL A 42 7.13 -3.58 -24.02
CA VAL A 42 7.60 -2.28 -24.56
C VAL A 42 9.07 -2.03 -24.20
N TRP A 43 9.48 -2.30 -22.96
CA TRP A 43 10.89 -2.15 -22.56
C TRP A 43 11.81 -3.09 -23.35
N LEU A 44 11.40 -4.34 -23.54
CA LEU A 44 12.14 -5.30 -24.36
C LEU A 44 12.26 -4.83 -25.82
N SER A 45 11.16 -4.35 -26.39
CA SER A 45 11.14 -3.80 -27.77
C SER A 45 12.01 -2.56 -27.91
N ILE A 46 12.03 -1.65 -26.92
CA ILE A 46 12.92 -0.49 -26.92
C ILE A 46 14.40 -0.93 -26.96
N ILE A 47 14.77 -1.92 -26.14
CA ILE A 47 16.14 -2.45 -26.12
C ILE A 47 16.49 -3.07 -27.48
N LEU A 48 15.57 -3.85 -28.06
CA LEU A 48 15.78 -4.46 -29.37
C LEU A 48 15.94 -3.41 -30.48
N TYR A 49 15.08 -2.40 -30.52
CA TYR A 49 15.18 -1.30 -31.48
C TYR A 49 16.47 -0.50 -31.30
N PHE A 50 16.92 -0.30 -30.06
CA PHE A 50 18.20 0.34 -29.78
C PHE A 50 19.38 -0.46 -30.35
N LEU A 51 19.40 -1.79 -30.16
CA LEU A 51 20.45 -2.65 -30.73
C LEU A 51 20.42 -2.65 -32.27
N LEU A 52 19.22 -2.72 -32.87
CA LEU A 52 19.06 -2.64 -34.32
C LEU A 52 19.53 -1.29 -34.88
N MET A 53 19.27 -0.20 -34.15
CA MET A 53 19.72 1.14 -34.53
C MET A 53 21.26 1.22 -34.60
N LEU A 54 21.97 0.62 -33.63
CA LEU A 54 23.43 0.55 -33.64
C LEU A 54 23.95 -0.25 -34.85
N ALA A 55 23.30 -1.36 -35.19
CA ALA A 55 23.65 -2.15 -36.36
C ALA A 55 23.42 -1.38 -37.68
N VAL A 56 22.30 -0.67 -37.80
CA VAL A 56 21.98 0.13 -38.99
C VAL A 56 22.94 1.32 -39.13
N LEU A 57 23.34 1.93 -38.02
CA LEU A 57 24.34 3.01 -38.02
C LEU A 57 25.68 2.52 -38.58
N SER A 58 26.09 1.29 -38.25
CA SER A 58 27.33 0.69 -38.79
C SER A 58 27.29 0.47 -40.31
N GLN A 59 26.09 0.35 -40.88
CA GLN A 59 25.87 0.18 -42.32
C GLN A 59 25.69 1.51 -43.07
N GLY A 60 25.69 2.66 -42.36
CA GLY A 60 25.53 3.98 -42.96
C GLY A 60 24.13 4.30 -43.51
N ASN A 61 23.11 3.47 -43.22
CA ASN A 61 21.76 3.68 -43.74
C ASN A 61 20.96 4.67 -42.87
N ILE A 62 21.11 5.96 -43.19
CA ILE A 62 20.48 7.08 -42.45
C ILE A 62 18.95 7.00 -42.46
N PHE A 63 18.33 6.55 -43.56
CA PHE A 63 16.87 6.46 -43.64
C PHE A 63 16.31 5.45 -42.64
N MET A 64 16.86 4.23 -42.63
CA MET A 64 16.46 3.20 -41.66
C MET A 64 16.76 3.62 -40.22
N PHE A 65 17.87 4.35 -40.00
CA PHE A 65 18.18 4.92 -38.69
C PHE A 65 17.08 5.88 -38.20
N LEU A 66 16.62 6.79 -39.05
CA LEU A 66 15.54 7.74 -38.71
C LEU A 66 14.21 7.02 -38.44
N VAL A 67 13.88 5.98 -39.21
CA VAL A 67 12.68 5.15 -38.96
C VAL A 67 12.78 4.47 -37.59
N LEU A 68 13.90 3.83 -37.27
CA LEU A 68 14.11 3.19 -35.97
C LEU A 68 14.13 4.18 -34.81
N LEU A 69 14.69 5.38 -35.02
CA LEU A 69 14.67 6.45 -34.05
C LEU A 69 13.23 6.89 -33.73
N SER A 70 12.38 7.06 -34.74
CA SER A 70 10.98 7.42 -34.52
C SER A 70 10.21 6.33 -33.75
N LEU A 71 10.42 5.05 -34.10
CA LEU A 71 9.84 3.91 -33.37
C LEU A 71 10.32 3.85 -31.91
N LEU A 72 11.59 4.16 -31.65
CA LEU A 72 12.14 4.18 -30.29
C LEU A 72 11.53 5.31 -29.46
N VAL A 73 11.37 6.52 -30.04
CA VAL A 73 10.69 7.64 -29.40
C VAL A 73 9.23 7.27 -29.09
N THR A 74 8.51 6.69 -30.04
CA THR A 74 7.14 6.20 -29.82
C THR A 74 7.10 5.18 -28.68
N GLY A 75 8.03 4.23 -28.65
CA GLY A 75 8.15 3.24 -27.57
C GLY A 75 8.33 3.87 -26.19
N ILE A 76 9.21 4.87 -26.07
CA ILE A 76 9.42 5.61 -24.81
C ILE A 76 8.14 6.33 -24.37
N ILE A 77 7.45 7.00 -25.30
CA ILE A 77 6.17 7.68 -25.01
C ILE A 77 5.13 6.66 -24.53
N THR A 78 5.00 5.53 -25.21
CA THR A 78 4.08 4.44 -24.80
C THR A 78 4.42 3.91 -23.41
N ALA A 79 5.70 3.69 -23.10
CA ALA A 79 6.13 3.24 -21.77
C ALA A 79 5.78 4.27 -20.67
N SER A 80 5.97 5.56 -20.95
CA SER A 80 5.61 6.66 -20.05
C SER A 80 4.10 6.71 -19.78
N LEU A 81 3.29 6.66 -20.85
CA LEU A 81 1.83 6.66 -20.75
C LEU A 81 1.31 5.44 -19.98
N LEU A 82 1.81 4.24 -20.28
CA LEU A 82 1.45 3.01 -19.55
C LEU A 82 1.81 3.10 -18.06
N THR A 83 2.95 3.70 -17.74
CA THR A 83 3.38 3.92 -16.35
C THR A 83 2.44 4.88 -15.62
N THR A 84 2.06 5.98 -16.28
CA THR A 84 1.13 6.98 -15.73
C THR A 84 -0.27 6.39 -15.55
N LEU A 85 -0.79 5.67 -16.56
CA LEU A 85 -2.07 4.98 -16.48
C LEU A 85 -2.11 3.98 -15.33
N ARG A 86 -1.04 3.19 -15.18
CA ARG A 86 -0.93 2.23 -14.07
C ARG A 86 -0.95 2.92 -12.70
N LYS A 87 -0.23 4.03 -12.55
CA LYS A 87 -0.25 4.83 -11.30
C LYS A 87 -1.64 5.36 -11.00
N PHE A 88 -2.30 5.94 -12.01
CA PHE A 88 -3.66 6.47 -11.90
C PHE A 88 -4.66 5.37 -11.50
N LEU A 89 -4.67 4.24 -12.19
CA LEU A 89 -5.57 3.13 -11.89
C LEU A 89 -5.36 2.59 -10.48
N TYR A 90 -4.09 2.45 -10.07
CA TYR A 90 -3.76 2.01 -8.72
C TYR A 90 -4.30 2.98 -7.66
N GLU A 91 -4.06 4.29 -7.84
CA GLU A 91 -4.51 5.31 -6.91
C GLU A 91 -6.04 5.42 -6.85
N SER A 92 -6.71 5.39 -8.00
CA SER A 92 -8.17 5.43 -8.10
C SER A 92 -8.83 4.21 -7.45
N THR A 93 -8.26 3.01 -7.66
CA THR A 93 -8.76 1.79 -7.04
C THR A 93 -8.59 1.83 -5.53
N LEU A 94 -7.43 2.31 -5.04
CA LEU A 94 -7.17 2.45 -3.62
C LEU A 94 -8.18 3.40 -2.97
N ARG A 95 -8.38 4.59 -3.54
CA ARG A 95 -9.33 5.60 -3.02
C ARG A 95 -10.76 5.08 -3.05
N TYR A 96 -11.21 4.53 -4.18
CA TYR A 96 -12.55 3.97 -4.30
C TYR A 96 -12.80 2.86 -3.27
N SER A 97 -11.82 1.97 -3.09
CA SER A 97 -11.94 0.88 -2.12
C SER A 97 -11.99 1.36 -0.67
N ALA A 98 -11.29 2.46 -0.34
CA ALA A 98 -11.39 3.10 0.97
C ALA A 98 -12.79 3.72 1.18
N ILE A 99 -13.32 4.42 0.18
CA ILE A 99 -14.67 5.01 0.24
C ILE A 99 -15.73 3.91 0.37
N LYS A 100 -15.63 2.85 -0.44
CA LYS A 100 -16.53 1.69 -0.38
C LYS A 100 -16.48 1.05 1.01
N ALA A 101 -15.29 0.86 1.57
CA ALA A 101 -15.13 0.32 2.93
C ALA A 101 -15.68 1.25 4.03
N MET A 102 -15.65 2.58 3.86
CA MET A 102 -16.29 3.50 4.81
C MET A 102 -17.82 3.49 4.68
N ARG A 103 -18.35 3.32 3.46
CA ARG A 103 -19.80 3.34 3.19
C ARG A 103 -20.50 2.02 3.54
N GLU A 104 -19.91 0.91 3.14
CA GLU A 104 -20.48 -0.45 3.31
C GLU A 104 -19.93 -1.17 4.54
N GLY A 105 -18.88 -0.62 5.16
CA GLY A 105 -18.31 -1.15 6.39
C GLY A 105 -19.27 -1.03 7.57
N PRO A 106 -19.00 -1.78 8.66
CA PRO A 106 -19.80 -1.64 9.87
C PRO A 106 -19.67 -0.20 10.40
N PRO A 107 -20.78 0.39 10.90
CA PRO A 107 -20.77 1.77 11.42
C PRO A 107 -19.80 1.95 12.59
N ALA A 108 -19.50 0.86 13.30
CA ALA A 108 -18.46 0.81 14.31
C ALA A 108 -17.75 -0.55 14.31
N TYR A 109 -16.42 -0.55 14.39
CA TYR A 109 -15.62 -1.76 14.39
C TYR A 109 -15.56 -2.37 15.79
N SER A 110 -16.28 -3.46 16.04
CA SER A 110 -16.29 -4.09 17.37
C SER A 110 -14.93 -4.66 17.78
N ILE A 111 -14.59 -4.44 19.05
CA ILE A 111 -13.39 -4.98 19.68
C ILE A 111 -13.59 -6.46 19.99
N PRO A 112 -12.79 -7.39 19.41
CA PRO A 112 -12.86 -8.80 19.74
C PRO A 112 -12.48 -9.08 21.20
N ARG A 113 -12.96 -10.19 21.78
CA ARG A 113 -12.49 -10.64 23.10
C ARG A 113 -10.98 -10.96 23.07
N GLY A 114 -10.25 -10.68 24.14
CA GLY A 114 -8.83 -10.99 24.27
C GLY A 114 -8.24 -10.37 25.54
N ARG A 115 -7.16 -10.95 26.06
CA ARG A 115 -6.56 -10.52 27.35
C ARG A 115 -5.87 -9.16 27.18
N ASN A 116 -5.06 -9.01 26.13
CA ASN A 116 -4.27 -7.81 25.86
C ASN A 116 -4.79 -7.06 24.62
N MET A 117 -4.51 -5.76 24.51
CA MET A 117 -4.94 -4.92 23.37
C MET A 117 -4.42 -5.47 22.04
N THR A 118 -3.14 -5.80 21.97
CA THR A 118 -2.50 -6.39 20.79
C THR A 118 -3.17 -7.70 20.40
N GLU A 119 -3.56 -8.54 21.36
CA GLU A 119 -4.23 -9.79 21.03
C GLU A 119 -5.62 -9.54 20.40
N ARG A 120 -6.38 -8.59 20.95
CA ARG A 120 -7.68 -8.17 20.39
C ARG A 120 -7.52 -7.58 19.00
N PHE A 121 -6.53 -6.72 18.80
CA PHE A 121 -6.24 -6.10 17.52
C PHE A 121 -5.77 -7.11 16.46
N ILE A 122 -4.85 -8.01 16.79
CA ILE A 122 -4.42 -9.08 15.87
C ILE A 122 -5.60 -9.99 15.52
N ARG A 123 -6.50 -10.27 16.46
CA ARG A 123 -7.73 -11.04 16.21
C ARG A 123 -8.67 -10.29 15.26
N TYR A 124 -8.82 -8.98 15.43
CA TYR A 124 -9.54 -8.11 14.52
C TYR A 124 -8.94 -8.19 13.11
N LEU A 125 -7.63 -8.02 12.97
CA LEU A 125 -6.95 -8.12 11.68
C LEU A 125 -7.11 -9.50 11.04
N ARG A 126 -7.04 -10.60 11.81
CA ARG A 126 -7.25 -11.96 11.28
C ARG A 126 -8.68 -12.20 10.79
N LYS A 127 -9.67 -11.52 11.38
CA LYS A 127 -11.07 -11.63 10.96
C LYS A 127 -11.29 -10.89 9.64
N ASN A 128 -10.74 -9.68 9.51
CA ASN A 128 -11.01 -8.77 8.40
C ASN A 128 -9.99 -8.88 7.24
N ASN A 129 -8.80 -9.44 7.48
CA ASN A 129 -7.76 -9.59 6.48
C ASN A 129 -7.51 -11.07 6.11
N ALA A 130 -8.08 -11.50 4.98
CA ALA A 130 -7.99 -12.88 4.51
C ALA A 130 -6.54 -13.34 4.26
N MET A 131 -5.65 -12.42 3.84
CA MET A 131 -4.24 -12.73 3.59
C MET A 131 -3.49 -12.97 4.90
N LEU A 132 -3.67 -12.10 5.90
CA LEU A 132 -3.10 -12.29 7.24
C LEU A 132 -3.61 -13.59 7.86
N LYS A 133 -4.91 -13.88 7.73
CA LYS A 133 -5.52 -15.13 8.18
C LYS A 133 -4.84 -16.35 7.55
N ARG A 134 -4.69 -16.36 6.22
CA ARG A 134 -4.02 -17.46 5.50
C ARG A 134 -2.56 -17.60 5.91
N MET A 135 -1.84 -16.49 6.02
CA MET A 135 -0.43 -16.47 6.40
C MET A 135 -0.21 -17.05 7.79
N LEU A 136 -0.97 -16.58 8.79
CA LEU A 136 -0.85 -17.07 10.16
C LEU A 136 -1.39 -18.49 10.34
N LYS A 137 -2.30 -18.96 9.48
CA LYS A 137 -2.73 -20.37 9.45
C LYS A 137 -1.59 -21.31 9.05
N HIS A 138 -0.73 -20.89 8.12
CA HIS A 138 0.34 -21.75 7.59
C HIS A 138 1.67 -21.57 8.33
N ARG A 139 1.89 -20.38 8.89
CA ARG A 139 3.13 -20.00 9.57
C ARG A 139 2.83 -19.12 10.79
N PRO A 140 2.32 -19.70 11.89
CA PRO A 140 2.02 -18.96 13.12
C PRO A 140 3.28 -18.31 13.73
N GLU A 141 4.45 -18.90 13.53
CA GLU A 141 5.75 -18.43 14.03
C GLU A 141 6.20 -17.07 13.45
N LEU A 142 5.55 -16.61 12.38
CA LEU A 142 5.80 -15.28 11.80
C LEU A 142 5.31 -14.15 12.70
N LEU A 143 4.29 -14.38 13.52
CA LEU A 143 3.82 -13.41 14.50
C LEU A 143 4.65 -13.55 15.76
N ARG A 144 5.58 -12.61 15.95
CA ARG A 144 6.32 -12.45 17.19
C ARG A 144 5.55 -11.48 18.07
N LYS A 145 5.22 -11.91 19.28
CA LYS A 145 4.58 -11.08 20.30
C LYS A 145 5.63 -10.64 21.30
N ASP A 146 5.47 -9.44 21.84
CA ASP A 146 6.34 -8.87 22.88
C ASP A 146 7.82 -9.06 22.56
N SER A 147 8.24 -8.51 21.42
CA SER A 147 9.53 -8.83 20.82
C SER A 147 10.39 -7.60 20.57
N TYR A 148 11.68 -7.77 20.84
CA TYR A 148 12.68 -6.75 20.57
C TYR A 148 13.27 -6.96 19.18
N VAL A 149 13.16 -5.94 18.33
CA VAL A 149 13.73 -5.91 17.00
C VAL A 149 15.02 -5.10 17.04
N ALA A 150 16.13 -5.75 16.69
CA ALA A 150 17.41 -5.07 16.68
C ALA A 150 17.52 -4.13 15.46
N GLY A 151 17.95 -2.90 15.68
CA GLY A 151 18.26 -1.91 14.66
C GLY A 151 19.71 -1.99 14.17
N ARG A 152 20.07 -1.16 13.18
CA ARG A 152 21.46 -1.03 12.70
C ARG A 152 22.33 -0.39 13.77
N SER A 153 21.77 0.51 14.58
CA SER A 153 22.45 1.18 15.70
C SER A 153 22.75 0.26 16.89
N THR A 154 22.63 -1.07 16.74
CA THR A 154 22.71 -2.12 17.78
C THR A 154 21.66 -2.02 18.90
N LYS A 155 20.92 -0.91 18.99
CA LYS A 155 19.76 -0.75 19.87
C LYS A 155 18.67 -1.78 19.55
N ARG A 156 17.98 -2.21 20.59
CA ARG A 156 16.83 -3.11 20.53
C ARG A 156 15.56 -2.30 20.76
N HIS A 157 14.67 -2.33 19.77
CA HIS A 157 13.42 -1.58 19.75
C HIS A 157 12.27 -2.52 20.08
N HIS A 158 11.43 -2.16 21.05
CA HIS A 158 10.35 -3.02 21.54
C HIS A 158 9.07 -2.89 20.70
N PHE A 159 8.44 -4.02 20.37
CA PHE A 159 7.12 -4.06 19.72
C PHE A 159 6.26 -5.17 20.30
N ASP A 160 5.02 -4.84 20.67
CA ASP A 160 4.03 -5.77 21.23
C ASP A 160 3.60 -6.84 20.23
N ALA A 161 3.54 -6.49 18.94
CA ALA A 161 3.48 -7.47 17.88
C ALA A 161 4.27 -7.04 16.66
N PHE A 162 4.94 -8.04 16.07
CA PHE A 162 5.81 -7.85 14.93
C PHE A 162 5.69 -9.02 13.96
N ILE A 163 5.53 -8.69 12.68
CA ILE A 163 5.66 -9.64 11.57
C ILE A 163 6.68 -9.06 10.60
N LEU A 164 7.64 -9.88 10.18
CA LEU A 164 8.58 -9.52 9.14
C LEU A 164 8.76 -10.67 8.18
N ARG A 165 8.26 -10.48 6.97
CA ARG A 165 8.45 -11.43 5.88
C ARG A 165 9.00 -10.70 4.67
N ARG A 166 10.20 -11.11 4.26
CA ARG A 166 10.86 -10.58 3.08
C ARG A 166 10.05 -10.90 1.81
N PRO A 167 10.06 -10.00 0.81
CA PRO A 167 9.54 -10.33 -0.51
C PRO A 167 10.27 -11.55 -1.07
N SER A 168 9.54 -12.35 -1.84
CA SER A 168 10.14 -13.47 -2.57
C SER A 168 11.18 -12.97 -3.58
N LEU A 169 12.18 -13.81 -3.92
CA LEU A 169 13.20 -13.49 -4.94
C LEU A 169 12.56 -13.12 -6.28
N PHE A 170 11.57 -13.89 -6.71
CA PHE A 170 10.78 -13.58 -7.91
C PHE A 170 10.07 -12.23 -7.82
N HIS A 171 9.64 -11.81 -6.63
CA HIS A 171 9.05 -10.48 -6.47
C HIS A 171 10.11 -9.38 -6.56
N ARG A 172 11.30 -9.60 -6.00
CA ARG A 172 12.40 -8.62 -6.09
C ARG A 172 12.89 -8.42 -7.52
N LEU A 173 12.97 -9.50 -8.31
CA LEU A 173 13.50 -9.47 -9.68
C LEU A 173 12.42 -9.14 -10.71
N PHE A 174 11.26 -9.77 -10.61
CA PHE A 174 10.22 -9.73 -11.63
C PHE A 174 8.89 -9.12 -11.14
N HIS A 175 8.85 -8.56 -9.92
CA HIS A 175 7.62 -8.03 -9.29
C HIS A 175 6.46 -9.04 -9.32
N ARG A 176 6.81 -10.35 -9.30
CA ARG A 176 5.92 -11.49 -9.39
C ARG A 176 6.06 -12.36 -8.16
N GLY A 177 4.95 -12.72 -7.52
CA GLY A 177 4.95 -13.49 -6.28
C GLY A 177 4.71 -12.60 -5.05
N TYR A 178 5.13 -13.08 -3.88
CA TYR A 178 4.79 -12.45 -2.59
C TYR A 178 5.54 -11.12 -2.40
N PRO A 179 4.85 -9.97 -2.21
CA PRO A 179 5.45 -8.64 -2.12
C PRO A 179 6.21 -8.37 -0.82
N GLY A 180 6.19 -9.31 0.11
CA GLY A 180 6.66 -9.08 1.47
C GLY A 180 5.53 -8.53 2.32
N TYR A 181 5.59 -8.80 3.61
CA TYR A 181 4.65 -8.23 4.58
C TYR A 181 5.40 -7.91 5.85
N SER A 182 5.17 -6.71 6.34
CA SER A 182 5.71 -6.24 7.59
C SER A 182 4.62 -5.51 8.35
N LEU A 183 4.40 -5.94 9.58
CA LEU A 183 3.45 -5.36 10.52
C LEU A 183 4.21 -5.04 11.80
N TYR A 184 4.11 -3.80 12.25
CA TYR A 184 4.65 -3.33 13.52
C TYR A 184 3.48 -2.81 14.34
N VAL A 185 3.32 -3.32 15.55
CA VAL A 185 2.28 -2.90 16.48
C VAL A 185 2.96 -2.49 17.78
N ARG A 186 2.65 -1.29 18.25
CA ARG A 186 3.10 -0.78 19.54
C ARG A 186 1.91 -0.28 20.35
N GLU A 187 1.81 -0.74 21.59
CA GLU A 187 0.85 -0.28 22.58
C GLU A 187 1.39 0.95 23.31
N TYR A 188 0.49 1.89 23.58
CA TYR A 188 0.76 3.09 24.36
C TYR A 188 -0.21 3.13 25.54
N GLU A 189 0.31 3.35 26.74
CA GLU A 189 -0.49 3.49 27.96
C GLU A 189 -1.19 4.85 28.01
N ASN A 190 -0.52 5.89 27.51
CA ASN A 190 -1.02 7.26 27.43
C ASN A 190 -1.39 7.62 25.97
N PRO A 191 -2.23 8.66 25.75
CA PRO A 191 -2.53 9.12 24.40
C PRO A 191 -1.22 9.45 23.66
N PRO A 192 -0.97 8.83 22.49
CA PRO A 192 0.27 9.07 21.77
C PRO A 192 0.31 10.52 21.27
N GLY A 193 1.47 11.15 21.40
CA GLY A 193 1.74 12.49 20.90
C GLY A 193 2.53 12.49 19.58
N PHE A 194 2.82 13.69 19.09
CA PHE A 194 3.69 13.86 17.92
C PHE A 194 5.12 13.35 18.14
N ASP A 195 5.66 13.51 19.36
CA ASP A 195 7.01 13.05 19.69
C ASP A 195 7.11 11.52 19.70
N ASP A 196 6.07 10.82 20.14
CA ASP A 196 5.99 9.35 20.09
C ASP A 196 6.01 8.85 18.64
N LEU A 197 5.28 9.53 17.75
CA LEU A 197 5.30 9.24 16.32
C LEU A 197 6.70 9.45 15.74
N LYS A 198 7.37 10.55 16.09
CA LYS A 198 8.72 10.85 15.60
C LYS A 198 9.71 9.79 16.06
N SER A 199 9.68 9.42 17.35
CA SER A 199 10.51 8.34 17.91
C SER A 199 10.27 7.03 17.18
N LEU A 200 9.00 6.63 17.01
CA LEU A 200 8.61 5.41 16.30
C LEU A 200 9.16 5.39 14.86
N LEU A 201 9.10 6.52 14.14
CA LEU A 201 9.64 6.62 12.79
C LEU A 201 11.16 6.47 12.74
N ASP A 202 11.88 7.06 13.71
CA ASP A 202 13.34 6.93 13.81
C ASP A 202 13.75 5.49 14.11
N GLU A 203 13.02 4.79 14.97
CA GLU A 203 13.23 3.37 15.26
C GLU A 203 12.96 2.48 14.04
N LEU A 204 11.85 2.71 13.34
CA LEU A 204 11.53 1.99 12.11
C LEU A 204 12.58 2.22 11.01
N HIS A 205 13.12 3.43 10.95
CA HIS A 205 14.22 3.75 10.03
C HIS A 205 15.49 2.97 10.34
N ASP A 206 15.81 2.82 11.63
CA ASP A 206 16.95 2.04 12.09
C ASP A 206 16.79 0.54 11.80
N ILE A 207 15.59 0.00 12.03
CA ILE A 207 15.24 -1.39 11.68
C ILE A 207 15.29 -1.61 10.18
N PHE A 208 14.75 -0.67 9.40
CA PHE A 208 14.79 -0.73 7.94
C PHE A 208 16.23 -0.77 7.42
N ARG A 209 17.12 0.07 7.97
CA ARG A 209 18.55 0.10 7.59
C ARG A 209 19.28 -1.22 7.85
N ARG A 210 18.85 -2.01 8.83
CA ARG A 210 19.43 -3.34 9.11
C ARG A 210 18.78 -4.45 8.29
N THR A 211 17.45 -4.47 8.25
CA THR A 211 16.70 -5.60 7.68
C THR A 211 16.56 -5.52 6.16
N GLY A 212 16.59 -4.31 5.60
CA GLY A 212 16.32 -4.01 4.20
C GLY A 212 14.85 -4.17 3.80
N VAL A 213 13.94 -4.32 4.76
CA VAL A 213 12.51 -4.56 4.52
C VAL A 213 11.72 -3.33 4.92
N TYR A 214 11.01 -2.74 3.96
CA TYR A 214 10.17 -1.57 4.25
C TYR A 214 9.00 -1.96 5.18
N PRO A 215 8.64 -1.09 6.16
CA PRO A 215 7.44 -1.26 6.95
C PRO A 215 6.21 -0.97 6.08
N ASN A 216 5.39 -1.99 5.87
CA ASN A 216 4.18 -1.90 5.06
C ASN A 216 3.03 -1.36 5.89
N ARG A 217 2.91 -1.81 7.14
CA ARG A 217 1.91 -1.34 8.10
C ARG A 217 2.50 -1.14 9.48
N VAL A 218 2.24 0.03 10.05
CA VAL A 218 2.64 0.41 11.40
C VAL A 218 1.38 0.84 12.14
N VAL A 219 1.16 0.27 13.32
CA VAL A 219 -0.02 0.53 14.13
C VAL A 219 0.39 0.99 15.52
N MET A 220 -0.07 2.16 15.90
CA MET A 220 -0.05 2.63 17.28
C MET A 220 -1.39 2.22 17.91
N LEU A 221 -1.35 1.48 19.01
CA LEU A 221 -2.53 1.05 19.76
C LEU A 221 -2.63 1.87 21.04
N TYR A 222 -3.82 2.42 21.28
CA TYR A 222 -4.11 3.16 22.50
C TYR A 222 -5.50 2.79 23.02
N LYS A 223 -5.65 2.67 24.34
CA LYS A 223 -6.95 2.46 24.98
C LYS A 223 -7.45 3.75 25.59
N ALA A 224 -8.58 4.25 25.10
CA ALA A 224 -9.17 5.48 25.57
C ALA A 224 -9.59 5.36 27.05
N GLY A 225 -9.00 6.21 27.90
CA GLY A 225 -9.45 6.41 29.28
C GLY A 225 -10.77 7.19 29.36
N SER A 226 -11.25 7.45 30.59
CA SER A 226 -12.46 8.24 30.84
C SER A 226 -12.38 9.68 30.35
N ASN A 227 -11.16 10.24 30.27
CA ASN A 227 -10.90 11.63 29.91
C ASN A 227 -10.46 11.78 28.44
N TYR A 228 -10.70 10.78 27.60
CA TYR A 228 -10.33 10.86 26.18
C TYR A 228 -11.17 11.92 25.48
N ARG A 229 -10.53 13.02 25.06
CA ARG A 229 -11.15 14.15 24.35
C ARG A 229 -10.83 14.18 22.85
N GLY A 230 -10.10 13.17 22.36
CA GLY A 230 -9.54 13.14 21.01
C GLY A 230 -8.02 13.01 21.04
N ILE A 231 -7.42 13.06 19.85
CA ILE A 231 -5.98 12.96 19.62
C ILE A 231 -5.42 14.36 19.41
N ASP A 232 -4.14 14.55 19.73
CA ASP A 232 -3.40 15.78 19.43
C ASP A 232 -3.53 16.17 17.95
N ASP A 233 -3.92 17.42 17.68
CA ASP A 233 -4.16 17.94 16.33
C ASP A 233 -2.93 17.78 15.44
N ARG A 234 -1.73 18.00 15.99
CA ARG A 234 -0.47 17.84 15.23
C ARG A 234 -0.23 16.40 14.83
N LEU A 235 -0.58 15.45 15.70
CA LEU A 235 -0.53 14.03 15.36
C LEU A 235 -1.57 13.70 14.30
N TYR A 236 -2.82 14.16 14.46
CA TYR A 236 -3.90 13.94 13.50
C TYR A 236 -3.54 14.45 12.10
N ASP A 237 -3.09 15.70 11.99
CA ASP A 237 -2.66 16.31 10.73
C ASP A 237 -1.52 15.52 10.09
N ARG A 238 -0.55 15.07 10.90
CA ARG A 238 0.58 14.30 10.38
C ARG A 238 0.17 12.93 9.87
N LEU A 239 -0.73 12.26 10.57
CA LEU A 239 -1.29 10.95 10.20
C LEU A 239 -2.12 11.03 8.92
N THR A 240 -2.93 12.08 8.78
CA THR A 240 -3.85 12.27 7.65
C THR A 240 -3.19 12.89 6.42
N ALA A 241 -2.07 13.60 6.55
CA ALA A 241 -1.34 14.22 5.44
C ALA A 241 -0.83 13.23 4.36
N GLY A 242 -0.91 11.91 4.61
CA GLY A 242 -0.65 10.87 3.60
C GLY A 242 0.79 10.79 3.06
N LYS A 243 1.72 11.51 3.69
CA LYS A 243 3.13 11.68 3.26
C LYS A 243 4.15 11.18 4.28
N ILE A 244 3.79 10.20 5.11
CA ILE A 244 4.77 9.55 6.00
C ILE A 244 5.62 8.60 5.15
N SER A 245 6.91 8.92 5.02
CA SER A 245 7.85 8.16 4.20
C SER A 245 9.18 7.97 4.92
N LEU A 246 9.77 6.79 4.74
CA LEU A 246 11.14 6.53 5.19
C LEU A 246 12.13 6.89 4.09
N LYS A 247 13.24 7.53 4.49
CA LYS A 247 14.33 7.87 3.58
C LYS A 247 15.24 6.65 3.36
N GLY A 248 14.92 5.82 2.38
CA GLY A 248 15.80 4.73 1.93
C GLY A 248 16.56 5.07 0.63
N LYS A 249 16.98 4.03 -0.10
CA LYS A 249 17.43 4.17 -1.51
C LYS A 249 16.32 4.73 -2.41
N ARG A 250 15.06 4.56 -2.01
CA ARG A 250 13.87 5.20 -2.61
C ARG A 250 12.98 5.70 -1.47
N LYS A 251 12.27 6.82 -1.68
CA LYS A 251 11.21 7.25 -0.76
C LYS A 251 10.03 6.30 -0.92
N GLN A 252 9.70 5.58 0.14
CA GLN A 252 8.53 4.69 0.17
C GLN A 252 7.55 5.17 1.24
N ARG A 253 6.27 5.23 0.86
CA ARG A 253 5.19 5.58 1.78
C ARG A 253 4.97 4.43 2.77
N ILE A 254 4.78 4.78 4.03
CA ILE A 254 4.41 3.84 5.09
C ILE A 254 2.93 4.01 5.36
N ASN A 255 2.20 2.90 5.52
CA ASN A 255 0.84 2.97 6.03
C ASN A 255 0.89 2.96 7.56
N LEU A 256 0.86 4.15 8.15
CA LEU A 256 0.85 4.33 9.59
C LEU A 256 -0.56 4.66 10.04
N GLN A 257 -1.03 4.00 11.09
CA GLN A 257 -2.39 4.12 11.61
C GLN A 257 -2.35 4.11 13.14
N LEU A 258 -3.15 4.98 13.73
CA LEU A 258 -3.52 4.94 15.13
C LEU A 258 -4.86 4.20 15.23
N ALA A 259 -4.91 3.18 16.08
CA ALA A 259 -6.15 2.50 16.43
C ALA A 259 -6.44 2.70 17.91
N VAL A 260 -7.58 3.33 18.19
CA VAL A 260 -8.01 3.67 19.54
C VAL A 260 -9.13 2.72 19.97
N GLU A 261 -8.94 2.02 21.09
CA GLU A 261 -10.00 1.24 21.73
C GLU A 261 -10.87 2.16 22.57
N LEU A 262 -12.09 2.44 22.09
CA LEU A 262 -13.08 3.22 22.82
C LEU A 262 -13.76 2.36 23.89
N ARG A 263 -14.18 3.00 24.99
CA ARG A 263 -14.95 2.34 26.06
C ARG A 263 -16.30 1.80 25.59
N SER A 264 -16.83 2.32 24.49
CA SER A 264 -18.04 1.82 23.82
C SER A 264 -17.87 0.40 23.26
N GLY A 265 -16.66 -0.17 23.26
CA GLY A 265 -16.39 -1.49 22.72
C GLY A 265 -16.05 -1.49 21.23
N HIS A 266 -15.68 -0.32 20.70
CA HIS A 266 -15.37 -0.12 19.27
C HIS A 266 -13.97 0.46 19.04
N TYR A 267 -13.38 0.13 17.90
CA TYR A 267 -12.16 0.75 17.39
C TYR A 267 -12.47 2.02 16.60
N GLU A 268 -11.69 3.06 16.87
CA GLU A 268 -11.55 4.24 16.04
C GLU A 268 -10.19 4.20 15.32
N PHE A 269 -10.16 4.49 14.01
CA PHE A 269 -8.96 4.34 13.18
C PHE A 269 -8.57 5.64 12.50
N ILE A 270 -7.33 6.09 12.70
CA ILE A 270 -6.83 7.37 12.16
C ILE A 270 -5.43 7.20 11.53
N PRO A 271 -5.29 7.39 10.20
CA PRO A 271 -6.35 7.31 9.21
C PRO A 271 -6.92 5.89 9.13
N PHE A 272 -8.13 5.78 8.59
CA PHE A 272 -8.70 4.49 8.25
C PHE A 272 -7.94 3.86 7.06
N ILE A 273 -7.28 2.73 7.30
CA ILE A 273 -6.67 1.90 6.26
C ILE A 273 -7.60 0.72 5.99
N PRO A 274 -8.19 0.60 4.79
CA PRO A 274 -9.08 -0.52 4.47
C PRO A 274 -8.30 -1.83 4.42
N GLU A 275 -8.91 -2.91 4.95
CA GLU A 275 -8.37 -4.27 4.85
C GLU A 275 -8.66 -4.84 3.45
N LEU A 276 -7.88 -4.46 2.46
CA LEU A 276 -8.14 -4.88 1.08
C LEU A 276 -7.70 -6.32 0.84
N PRO A 277 -8.60 -7.23 0.41
CA PRO A 277 -8.19 -8.54 -0.08
C PRO A 277 -7.40 -8.35 -1.37
N ASN A 278 -6.14 -8.79 -1.38
CA ASN A 278 -5.24 -8.82 -2.53
C ASN A 278 -4.58 -7.50 -2.96
N LEU A 279 -4.76 -6.40 -2.23
CA LEU A 279 -4.05 -5.13 -2.46
C LEU A 279 -3.09 -4.87 -1.31
N LEU A 280 -1.87 -5.39 -1.45
CA LEU A 280 -0.69 -4.80 -0.84
C LEU A 280 0.25 -4.37 -1.97
N PRO A 281 1.06 -3.31 -1.77
CA PRO A 281 1.85 -2.65 -2.81
C PRO A 281 2.74 -3.59 -3.63
#